data_AF-A0A4P9YSL6-F1
#
_entry.id   AF-A0A4P9YSL6-F1
#
_cell.length_a   1.000
_cell.length_b   1.000
_cell.length_c   1.000
_cell.angle_alpha   90.00
_cell.angle_beta   90.00
_cell.angle_gamma   90.00
#
_symmetry.space_group_name_H-M   'P 1'
#
loop_
_entity.id
_entity.type
_entity.pdbx_description
1 polymer ?
#
loop_
_entity_poly.entity_id
_entity_poly.type
_entity_poly.pdbx_seq_one_letter_code
_entity_poly.pdbx_strand_id
1 'polypeptide(L)' 'PQCHRAFMRSEHLKRHVSSVHTDSKPFTCQEPGCGKMFARSDNLQQHHRTHQR' A
#
# COMPACT_ATOMS: atom_id res chain seq x y z
N PRO A 1 5.85 9.01 -16.64
CA PRO A 1 4.49 9.29 -16.10
C PRO A 1 4.41 10.70 -15.49
N GLN A 2 3.72 11.63 -16.13
CA GLN A 2 3.49 12.98 -15.58
C GLN A 2 2.36 12.90 -14.53
N CYS A 3 2.71 12.98 -13.25
CA CYS A 3 1.75 13.02 -12.13
C CYS A 3 1.71 14.45 -11.56
N HIS A 4 0.56 15.11 -11.61
CA HIS A 4 0.37 16.50 -11.15
C HIS A 4 -0.12 16.59 -9.69
N ARG A 5 0.18 15.59 -8.84
CA ARG A 5 -0.19 15.65 -7.42
C ARG A 5 0.85 16.42 -6.61
N ALA A 6 0.41 17.51 -5.98
CA ALA A 6 1.18 18.24 -4.99
C ALA A 6 0.79 17.80 -3.57
N PHE A 7 1.78 17.63 -2.70
CA PHE A 7 1.57 17.30 -1.29
C PHE A 7 2.24 18.36 -0.43
N MET A 8 1.50 18.88 0.55
CA MET A 8 2.03 19.85 1.51
C MET A 8 3.07 19.24 2.48
N ARG A 9 3.04 17.91 2.63
CA ARG A 9 3.90 17.19 3.58
C ARG A 9 4.73 16.11 2.90
N SER A 10 5.98 15.99 3.34
CA SER A 10 6.96 15.09 2.72
C SER A 10 6.63 13.61 2.93
N GLU A 11 6.01 13.24 4.05
CA GLU A 11 5.56 11.87 4.30
C GLU A 11 4.44 11.45 3.33
N HIS A 12 3.56 12.39 2.97
CA HIS A 12 2.48 12.13 2.01
C HIS A 12 3.02 11.96 0.59
N LEU A 13 4.00 12.76 0.19
CA LEU A 13 4.70 12.61 -1.08
C LEU A 13 5.42 11.26 -1.14
N LYS A 14 6.22 10.91 -0.13
CA LYS A 14 6.94 9.63 -0.09
C LYS A 14 5.99 8.45 -0.22
N ARG A 15 4.88 8.48 0.53
CA ARG A 15 3.83 7.47 0.48
C ARG A 15 3.16 7.35 -0.90
N HIS A 16 2.92 8.49 -1.56
CA HIS A 16 2.36 8.50 -2.89
C HIS A 16 3.32 7.89 -3.92
N VAL A 17 4.59 8.29 -3.86
CA VAL A 17 5.62 7.75 -4.76
C VAL A 17 5.75 6.25 -4.58
N SER A 18 5.87 5.78 -3.33
CA SER A 18 6.05 4.35 -3.04
C SER A 18 4.85 3.48 -3.42
N SER A 19 3.64 4.03 -3.49
CA SER A 19 2.42 3.26 -3.82
C SER A 19 1.98 3.37 -5.27
N VAL A 20 2.30 4.47 -5.96
CA VAL A 20 1.80 4.76 -7.32
C VAL A 20 2.91 4.70 -8.37
N HIS A 21 4.14 5.07 -7.99
CA HIS A 21 5.26 5.15 -8.92
C HIS A 21 6.26 4.02 -8.73
N THR A 22 6.20 3.33 -7.60
CA THR A 22 7.02 2.15 -7.31
C THR A 22 6.10 0.94 -7.22
N ASP A 23 6.43 -0.14 -7.93
CA ASP A 23 5.76 -1.45 -7.77
C ASP A 23 6.14 -2.16 -6.45
N SER A 24 6.71 -1.41 -5.49
CA SER A 24 7.11 -1.94 -4.20
C SER A 24 5.87 -2.18 -3.34
N LYS A 25 5.49 -3.45 -3.22
CA LYS A 25 4.45 -3.92 -2.30
C LYS A 25 5.08 -4.83 -1.26
N PRO A 26 5.83 -4.28 -0.29
CA PRO A 26 6.57 -5.10 0.68
C PRO A 26 5.66 -5.80 1.70
N PHE A 27 4.38 -5.39 1.79
CA PHE A 27 3.45 -5.92 2.78
C PHE A 27 2.58 -7.01 2.16
N THR A 28 2.96 -8.26 2.36
CA THR A 28 2.23 -9.43 1.82
C THR A 28 1.35 -10.07 2.88
N CYS A 29 0.09 -10.31 2.55
CA CYS A 29 -0.84 -11.09 3.36
C CYS A 29 -0.40 -12.55 3.40
N GLN A 30 -0.08 -13.03 4.60
CA GLN A 30 0.38 -14.40 4.85
C GLN A 30 -0.77 -15.38 5.09
N GLU A 31 -2.02 -14.94 4.95
CA GLU A 31 -3.18 -15.82 5.12
C GLU A 31 -3.20 -16.91 4.04
N PRO A 32 -3.50 -18.17 4.41
CA PRO A 32 -3.52 -19.30 3.48
C PRO A 32 -4.43 -19.02 2.29
N GLY A 33 -3.89 -19.11 1.07
CA GLY A 33 -4.64 -18.91 -0.17
C GLY A 33 -4.90 -17.45 -0.56
N CYS A 34 -4.43 -16.45 0.20
CA CYS A 34 -4.63 -15.04 -0.15
C CYS A 34 -3.50 -14.47 -1.03
N GLY A 35 -2.25 -14.49 -0.52
CA GLY A 35 -1.06 -14.00 -1.25
C GLY A 35 -1.09 -12.53 -1.68
N LYS A 36 -2.07 -11.72 -1.25
CA LYS A 36 -2.24 -10.32 -1.69
C LYS A 36 -1.13 -9.44 -1.13
N MET A 37 -0.55 -8.60 -1.99
CA MET A 37 0.52 -7.66 -1.64
C MET A 37 0.01 -6.22 -1.60
N PHE A 38 0.49 -5.45 -0.64
CA PHE A 38 0.10 -4.06 -0.41
C PHE A 38 1.34 -3.17 -0.34
N ALA A 39 1.22 -1.94 -0.84
CA ALA A 39 2.28 -0.93 -0.76
C ALA A 39 2.41 -0.33 0.65
N ARG A 40 1.45 -0.59 1.54
CA ARG A 40 1.41 0.01 2.88
C ARG A 40 0.87 -0.96 3.94
N SER A 41 1.38 -0.83 5.16
CA SER A 41 1.00 -1.66 6.31
C SER A 41 -0.44 -1.44 6.78
N ASP A 42 -0.95 -0.20 6.77
CA ASP A 42 -2.31 0.11 7.17
C ASP A 42 -3.36 -0.49 6.21
N ASN A 43 -3.03 -0.53 4.91
CA ASN A 43 -3.85 -1.22 3.92
C ASN A 43 -3.88 -2.73 4.17
N LEU A 44 -2.72 -3.35 4.49
CA LEU A 44 -2.66 -4.77 4.86
C LEU A 44 -3.48 -5.06 6.12
N GLN A 45 -3.37 -4.20 7.14
CA GLN A 45 -4.10 -4.35 8.40
C GLN A 45 -5.62 -4.25 8.19
N GLN A 46 -6.08 -3.31 7.37
CA GLN A 46 -7.49 -3.23 6.98
C GLN A 46 -7.91 -4.47 6.22
N HIS A 47 -7.07 -4.96 5.30
CA HIS A 47 -7.33 -6.18 4.55
C HIS A 47 -7.45 -7.41 5.45
N HIS A 48 -6.67 -7.53 6.53
CA HIS A 48 -6.79 -8.67 7.45
C HIS A 48 -8.19 -8.82 8.04
N ARG A 49 -8.94 -7.72 8.17
CA ARG A 49 -10.35 -7.77 8.62
C ARG A 49 -11.28 -8.44 7.61
N THR A 50 -10.86 -8.62 6.35
CA THR A 50 -11.65 -9.36 5.36
C THR A 50 -11.60 -10.87 5.55
N HIS A 51 -10.60 -11.38 6.28
CA HIS A 51 -10.44 -12.81 6.58
C HIS A 51 -11.11 -13.21 7.89
N GLN A 52 -11.52 -12.25 8.70
CA GLN A 52 -12.18 -12.46 10.00
C GLN A 52 -13.70 -12.56 9.88
N ARG A 53 -14.21 -12.98 8.71
CA ARG A 53 -15.64 -13.11 8.41
C ARG A 53 -16.00 -14.56 8.20
#